data_AF-A0A9N9ZFS6-F1
#
_entry.id   AF-A0A9N9ZFS6-F1
#
_cell.length_a   1.000
_cell.length_b   1.000
_cell.length_c   1.000
_cell.angle_alpha   90.00
_cell.angle_beta   90.00
_cell.angle_gamma   90.00
#
_symmetry.space_group_name_H-M   'P 1'
#
loop_
_entity.id
_entity.type
_entity.pdbx_description
1 polymer ?
#
loop_
_entity_poly.entity_id
_entity_poly.type
_entity_poly.pdbx_seq_one_letter_code
_entity_poly.pdbx_strand_id
1 'polypeptide(L)'
;MHTSTFIYLAFCGLVAAKDTDKGNGHFTTTLNGKVYSDDKYRIRDLACTGTVTIRGINNGFDIDCQTMNLFNYAFTGANVAGRMVNKPTTVIASKTMALTSAQIGTPSISEIDSRDGAIAITFATGGGKVKYQAKDNPQGGLLQVETEYSANVTHTITLAQDMFYFLDPNLNNAVRIGNGVLTNSDTAR
;
A
#
# COMPACT_ATOMS: atom_id res chain seq x y z
N MET A 1 -16.92 -22.76 25.79
CA MET A 1 -16.00 -21.60 25.83
C MET A 1 -14.93 -21.85 24.78
N HIS A 2 -15.04 -21.25 23.60
CA HIS A 2 -14.09 -21.43 22.51
C HIS A 2 -13.01 -20.35 22.63
N THR A 3 -11.82 -20.75 23.06
CA THR A 3 -10.65 -19.88 23.16
C THR A 3 -10.14 -19.62 21.74
N SER A 4 -10.41 -18.43 21.21
CA SER A 4 -9.86 -18.01 19.91
C SER A 4 -8.39 -17.65 20.08
N THR A 5 -7.50 -18.54 19.64
CA THR A 5 -6.07 -18.28 19.49
C THR A 5 -5.87 -17.41 18.26
N PHE A 6 -5.52 -16.14 18.44
CA PHE A 6 -5.11 -15.24 17.37
C PHE A 6 -3.72 -15.64 16.88
N ILE A 7 -3.62 -16.25 15.70
CA ILE A 7 -2.35 -16.47 15.01
C ILE A 7 -2.10 -15.21 14.16
N TYR A 8 -1.14 -14.39 14.58
CA TYR A 8 -0.57 -13.33 13.73
C TYR A 8 0.26 -14.00 12.63
N LEU A 9 -0.28 -14.11 11.41
CA LEU A 9 0.47 -14.59 10.25
C LEU A 9 1.23 -13.45 9.57
N ALA A 10 2.56 -13.58 9.59
CA ALA A 10 3.59 -13.09 8.68
C ALA A 10 3.40 -11.70 8.03
N PHE A 11 4.16 -10.73 8.58
CA PHE A 11 4.55 -9.51 7.88
C PHE A 11 5.30 -9.86 6.57
N CYS A 12 4.68 -9.58 5.43
CA CYS A 12 5.40 -9.28 4.19
C CYS A 12 5.22 -7.79 3.90
N GLY A 13 5.80 -6.96 4.77
CA GLY A 13 5.89 -5.52 4.59
C GLY A 13 7.25 -5.17 3.99
N LEU A 14 7.30 -4.22 3.06
CA LEU A 14 8.54 -3.48 2.83
C LEU A 14 8.90 -2.78 4.14
N VAL A 15 10.11 -3.01 4.64
CA VAL A 15 10.62 -2.28 5.80
C VAL A 15 10.99 -0.87 5.33
N ALA A 16 10.12 0.10 5.62
CA ALA A 16 10.43 1.52 5.50
C ALA A 16 10.75 2.12 6.87
N ALA A 17 11.50 3.24 6.86
CA ALA A 17 12.06 3.93 8.02
C ALA A 17 11.07 4.17 9.18
N LYS A 18 11.66 4.31 10.37
CA LYS A 18 11.06 4.45 11.71
C LYS A 18 9.74 5.26 11.70
N ASP A 19 8.74 4.71 12.40
CA ASP A 19 7.33 5.15 12.48
C ASP A 19 7.08 6.58 12.99
N THR A 20 8.12 7.36 13.31
CA THR A 20 8.01 8.69 13.94
C THR A 20 7.88 9.87 12.97
N ASP A 21 8.12 9.67 11.68
CA ASP A 21 8.09 10.77 10.72
C ASP A 21 6.67 10.96 10.14
N LYS A 22 6.14 12.18 10.28
CA LYS A 22 4.94 12.62 9.54
C LYS A 22 5.23 12.46 8.05
N GLY A 23 4.28 11.89 7.31
CA GLY A 23 4.40 11.87 5.85
C GLY A 23 4.53 13.30 5.34
N ASN A 24 5.41 13.52 4.39
CA ASN A 24 5.71 14.84 3.83
C ASN A 24 4.80 15.21 2.64
N GLY A 25 3.75 14.43 2.38
CA GLY A 25 2.69 14.75 1.44
C GLY A 25 1.29 14.38 1.96
N HIS A 26 0.31 14.37 1.06
CA HIS A 26 -1.08 14.00 1.32
C HIS A 26 -1.60 13.11 0.18
N PHE A 27 -2.56 12.24 0.49
CA PHE A 27 -3.15 11.37 -0.52
C PHE A 27 -4.44 11.96 -1.06
N THR A 28 -4.52 12.07 -2.38
CA THR A 28 -5.79 12.20 -3.10
C THR A 28 -6.38 10.80 -3.35
N THR A 29 -7.64 10.61 -2.98
CA THR A 29 -8.41 9.41 -3.28
C THR A 29 -9.45 9.72 -4.34
N THR A 30 -9.51 8.92 -5.41
CA THR A 30 -10.66 8.89 -6.32
C THR A 30 -11.43 7.60 -6.13
N LEU A 31 -12.74 7.71 -5.92
CA LEU A 31 -13.63 6.59 -5.65
C LEU A 31 -15.02 6.90 -6.23
N ASN A 32 -15.57 5.98 -7.01
CA ASN A 32 -16.87 6.13 -7.69
C ASN A 32 -16.99 7.46 -8.47
N GLY A 33 -15.90 7.90 -9.11
CA GLY A 33 -15.83 9.17 -9.84
C GLY A 33 -15.73 10.44 -8.97
N LYS A 34 -15.76 10.32 -7.64
CA LYS A 34 -15.56 11.43 -6.71
C LYS A 34 -14.11 11.50 -6.24
N VAL A 35 -13.56 12.72 -6.23
CA VAL A 35 -12.21 13.03 -5.75
C VAL A 35 -12.28 13.56 -4.32
N TYR A 36 -11.38 13.10 -3.47
CA TYR A 36 -11.17 13.54 -2.09
C TYR A 36 -9.70 13.92 -1.93
N SER A 37 -9.42 15.21 -1.70
CA SER A 37 -8.07 15.77 -1.74
C SER A 37 -7.80 16.78 -0.62
N ASP A 38 -8.63 16.81 0.43
CA ASP A 38 -8.38 17.65 1.61
C ASP A 38 -7.16 17.12 2.37
N ASP A 39 -6.45 17.98 3.12
CA ASP A 39 -5.29 17.60 3.95
C ASP A 39 -5.59 16.44 4.89
N LYS A 40 -6.85 16.35 5.33
CA LYS A 40 -7.40 15.23 6.10
C LYS A 40 -8.83 14.97 5.69
N TYR A 41 -9.19 13.71 5.48
CA TYR A 41 -10.57 13.31 5.26
C TYR A 41 -10.84 11.92 5.80
N ARG A 42 -12.10 11.69 6.14
CA ARG A 42 -12.61 10.40 6.57
C ARG A 42 -13.91 10.09 5.83
N ILE A 43 -13.96 8.90 5.23
CA ILE A 43 -15.12 8.40 4.47
C ILE A 43 -15.54 7.08 5.12
N ARG A 44 -16.83 6.81 5.21
CA ARG A 44 -17.36 5.60 5.84
C ARG A 44 -18.51 5.04 5.04
N ASP A 45 -18.73 3.74 5.20
CA ASP A 45 -19.93 3.03 4.77
C ASP A 45 -20.33 3.32 3.32
N LEU A 46 -19.35 3.19 2.41
CA LEU A 46 -19.50 3.54 1.00
C LEU A 46 -19.36 2.30 0.11
N ALA A 47 -20.30 2.14 -0.82
CA ALA A 47 -20.17 1.13 -1.87
C ALA A 47 -18.88 1.37 -2.66
N CYS A 48 -18.16 0.31 -3.02
CA CYS A 48 -16.97 0.40 -3.84
C CYS A 48 -17.30 -0.15 -5.23
N THR A 49 -17.19 0.70 -6.26
CA THR A 49 -17.39 0.29 -7.65
C THR A 49 -16.20 0.68 -8.51
N GLY A 50 -15.79 -0.21 -9.41
CA GLY A 50 -14.62 0.01 -10.26
C GLY A 50 -13.31 -0.01 -9.46
N THR A 51 -12.59 1.11 -9.47
CA THR A 51 -11.24 1.22 -8.90
C THR A 51 -11.17 2.35 -7.89
N VAL A 52 -10.51 2.08 -6.77
CA VAL A 52 -10.03 3.12 -5.84
C VAL A 52 -8.65 3.55 -6.29
N THR A 53 -8.48 4.83 -6.62
CA THR A 53 -7.21 5.38 -7.10
C THR A 53 -6.61 6.25 -6.00
N ILE A 54 -5.42 5.87 -5.52
CA ILE A 54 -4.71 6.56 -4.44
C ILE A 54 -3.45 7.21 -5.00
N ARG A 55 -3.32 8.53 -4.84
CA ARG A 55 -2.20 9.30 -5.38
C ARG A 55 -1.64 10.25 -4.33
N GLY A 56 -0.38 10.10 -3.98
CA GLY A 56 0.39 11.02 -3.16
C GLY A 56 1.47 11.73 -3.97
N ILE A 57 2.29 12.52 -3.28
CA ILE A 57 3.43 13.23 -3.87
C ILE A 57 4.53 12.25 -4.24
N ASN A 58 4.83 11.27 -3.39
CA ASN A 58 5.96 10.35 -3.55
C ASN A 58 5.54 9.00 -4.12
N ASN A 59 4.31 8.56 -3.86
CA ASN A 59 3.83 7.26 -4.30
C ASN A 59 2.33 7.22 -4.61
N GLY A 60 1.88 6.17 -5.29
CA GLY A 60 0.47 5.92 -5.59
C GLY A 60 0.22 4.48 -5.99
N PHE A 61 -1.03 4.05 -5.92
CA PHE A 61 -1.50 2.71 -6.28
C PHE A 61 -3.00 2.71 -6.55
N ASP A 62 -3.47 1.61 -7.13
CA ASP A 62 -4.87 1.37 -7.43
C ASP A 62 -5.37 0.12 -6.69
N ILE A 63 -6.65 0.11 -6.31
CA ILE A 63 -7.31 -1.07 -5.73
C ILE A 63 -8.57 -1.36 -6.55
N ASP A 64 -8.70 -2.59 -7.03
CA ASP A 64 -9.93 -3.06 -7.67
C ASP A 64 -11.01 -3.35 -6.60
N CYS A 65 -12.19 -2.73 -6.71
CA CYS A 65 -13.25 -2.87 -5.70
C CYS A 65 -13.84 -4.28 -5.62
N GLN A 66 -13.80 -5.07 -6.70
CA GLN A 66 -14.45 -6.38 -6.74
C GLN A 66 -13.59 -7.46 -6.08
N THR A 67 -12.30 -7.44 -6.35
CA THR A 67 -11.32 -8.42 -5.85
C THR A 67 -10.54 -7.91 -4.66
N MET A 68 -10.58 -6.59 -4.42
CA MET A 68 -9.71 -5.86 -3.51
C MET A 68 -8.24 -6.00 -3.86
N ASN A 69 -7.86 -6.47 -5.05
CA ASN A 69 -6.45 -6.58 -5.41
C ASN A 69 -5.82 -5.21 -5.62
N LEU A 70 -4.56 -5.06 -5.21
CA LEU A 70 -3.78 -3.85 -5.39
C LEU A 70 -2.97 -3.93 -6.68
N PHE A 71 -2.88 -2.82 -7.40
CA PHE A 71 -2.15 -2.69 -8.65
C PHE A 71 -1.30 -1.42 -8.69
N ASN A 72 -0.27 -1.44 -9.53
CA ASN A 72 0.51 -0.28 -9.93
C ASN A 72 1.07 0.55 -8.76
N TYR A 73 1.61 -0.10 -7.73
CA TYR A 73 2.32 0.66 -6.70
C TYR A 73 3.58 1.25 -7.30
N ALA A 74 3.63 2.58 -7.34
CA ALA A 74 4.67 3.32 -8.03
C ALA A 74 5.21 4.45 -7.17
N PHE A 75 6.51 4.71 -7.32
CA PHE A 75 7.12 5.96 -6.91
C PHE A 75 7.01 6.98 -8.02
N THR A 76 6.74 8.23 -7.68
CA THR A 76 6.54 9.32 -8.65
C THR A 76 7.87 9.89 -9.17
N GLY A 77 8.95 9.77 -8.39
CA GLY A 77 10.21 10.43 -8.66
C GLY A 77 10.24 11.92 -8.29
N ALA A 78 9.31 12.37 -7.43
CA ALA A 78 9.28 13.74 -6.92
C ALA A 78 10.67 14.20 -6.43
N ASN A 79 11.01 15.46 -6.71
CA ASN A 79 12.32 16.03 -6.37
C ASN A 79 12.40 16.42 -4.89
N VAL A 80 12.44 15.42 -4.03
CA VAL A 80 12.53 15.55 -2.57
C VAL A 80 13.75 14.79 -2.05
N ALA A 81 14.27 15.22 -0.91
CA ALA A 81 15.38 14.55 -0.26
C ALA A 81 15.01 13.09 0.06
N GLY A 82 15.92 12.16 -0.25
CA GLY A 82 15.72 10.72 -0.01
C GLY A 82 14.77 10.01 -0.98
N ARG A 83 14.46 10.60 -2.14
CA ARG A 83 13.71 9.91 -3.21
C ARG A 83 14.44 8.64 -3.64
N MET A 84 13.70 7.57 -3.91
CA MET A 84 14.26 6.29 -4.38
C MET A 84 14.44 6.21 -5.90
N VAL A 85 13.71 7.03 -6.66
CA VAL A 85 13.74 7.05 -8.13
C VAL A 85 13.74 8.49 -8.63
N ASN A 86 14.25 8.72 -9.85
CA ASN A 86 14.31 10.05 -10.47
C ASN A 86 13.24 10.27 -11.56
N LYS A 87 12.40 9.28 -11.80
CA LYS A 87 11.27 9.29 -12.74
C LYS A 87 10.16 8.38 -12.22
N PRO A 88 8.91 8.55 -12.67
CA PRO A 88 7.82 7.64 -12.34
C PRO A 88 8.22 6.18 -12.60
N THR A 89 8.14 5.36 -11.55
CA THR A 89 8.61 3.96 -11.57
C THR A 89 7.65 3.09 -10.78
N THR A 90 6.97 2.18 -11.46
CA THR A 90 6.19 1.13 -10.81
C THR A 90 7.14 0.12 -10.19
N VAL A 91 6.94 -0.21 -8.91
CA VAL A 91 7.77 -1.18 -8.18
C VAL A 91 7.02 -2.50 -7.95
N ILE A 92 5.72 -2.44 -7.71
CA ILE A 92 4.85 -3.62 -7.59
C ILE A 92 3.76 -3.49 -8.66
N ALA A 93 3.75 -4.44 -9.60
CA ALA A 93 2.70 -4.54 -10.61
C ALA A 93 1.36 -4.92 -9.97
N SER A 94 1.39 -5.92 -9.09
CA SER A 94 0.20 -6.33 -8.34
C SER A 94 0.51 -6.96 -6.99
N LYS A 95 -0.41 -6.77 -6.04
CA LYS A 95 -0.52 -7.59 -4.83
C LYS A 95 -1.92 -8.17 -4.78
N THR A 96 -2.04 -9.46 -5.03
CA THR A 96 -3.32 -10.16 -5.17
C THR A 96 -3.57 -11.07 -3.98
N MET A 97 -4.83 -11.20 -3.59
CA MET A 97 -5.27 -12.11 -2.53
C MET A 97 -6.13 -13.20 -3.14
N ALA A 98 -5.82 -14.46 -2.83
CA ALA A 98 -6.65 -15.59 -3.20
C ALA A 98 -7.82 -15.73 -2.21
N LEU A 99 -8.95 -15.10 -2.52
CA LEU A 99 -10.18 -15.19 -1.72
C LEU A 99 -11.24 -15.99 -2.48
N THR A 100 -11.98 -16.83 -1.76
CA THR A 100 -13.17 -17.51 -2.29
C THR A 100 -14.33 -16.52 -2.48
N SER A 101 -15.30 -16.86 -3.33
CA SER A 101 -16.50 -16.04 -3.52
C SER A 101 -17.26 -15.76 -2.22
N ALA A 102 -17.27 -16.72 -1.28
CA ALA A 102 -17.89 -16.55 0.03
C ALA A 102 -17.12 -15.55 0.92
N GLN A 103 -15.79 -15.55 0.85
CA GLN A 103 -14.96 -14.57 1.56
C GLN A 103 -15.13 -13.16 1.00
N ILE A 104 -15.21 -13.02 -0.33
CA ILE A 104 -15.41 -11.73 -1.01
C ILE A 104 -16.81 -11.17 -0.72
N GLY A 105 -17.86 -11.94 -1.01
CA GLY A 105 -19.24 -11.48 -0.89
C GLY A 105 -19.51 -10.26 -1.78
N THR A 106 -20.03 -9.18 -1.20
CA THR A 106 -20.17 -7.86 -1.85
C THR A 106 -19.29 -6.86 -1.10
N PRO A 107 -18.03 -6.65 -1.54
CA PRO A 107 -17.12 -5.76 -0.84
C PRO A 107 -17.66 -4.33 -0.79
N SER A 108 -17.43 -3.68 0.34
CA SER A 108 -17.70 -2.25 0.53
C SER A 108 -16.58 -1.61 1.33
N ILE A 109 -16.43 -0.30 1.23
CA ILE A 109 -15.49 0.45 2.05
C ILE A 109 -16.18 0.79 3.37
N SER A 110 -15.70 0.22 4.46
CA SER A 110 -16.16 0.58 5.80
C SER A 110 -15.51 1.88 6.29
N GLU A 111 -14.25 2.12 5.91
CA GLU A 111 -13.54 3.35 6.26
C GLU A 111 -12.42 3.69 5.28
N ILE A 112 -12.32 4.96 4.89
CA ILE A 112 -11.08 5.59 4.45
C ILE A 112 -10.71 6.65 5.46
N ASP A 113 -9.47 6.66 5.90
CA ASP A 113 -8.93 7.66 6.81
C ASP A 113 -7.59 8.14 6.25
N SER A 114 -7.56 9.37 5.74
CA SER A 114 -6.33 10.02 5.30
C SER A 114 -6.01 11.20 6.19
N ARG A 115 -4.81 11.20 6.76
CA ARG A 115 -4.29 12.26 7.63
C ARG A 115 -2.78 12.16 7.77
N ASP A 116 -2.12 13.29 7.98
CA ASP A 116 -0.71 13.35 8.37
C ASP A 116 0.23 12.57 7.41
N GLY A 117 -0.09 12.61 6.12
CA GLY A 117 0.61 11.89 5.05
C GLY A 117 0.49 10.37 5.11
N ALA A 118 -0.50 9.85 5.84
CA ALA A 118 -0.88 8.46 5.84
C ALA A 118 -2.30 8.28 5.28
N ILE A 119 -2.58 7.07 4.80
CA ILE A 119 -3.92 6.64 4.45
C ILE A 119 -4.16 5.21 4.92
N ALA A 120 -5.34 4.96 5.48
CA ALA A 120 -5.85 3.63 5.77
C ALA A 120 -7.18 3.44 5.05
N ILE A 121 -7.33 2.32 4.35
CA ILE A 121 -8.58 1.95 3.65
C ILE A 121 -8.98 0.57 4.15
N THR A 122 -10.17 0.47 4.73
CA THR A 122 -10.73 -0.79 5.23
C THR A 122 -11.92 -1.19 4.37
N PHE A 123 -11.85 -2.39 3.83
CA PHE A 123 -12.95 -3.07 3.16
C PHE A 123 -13.66 -4.01 4.14
N ALA A 124 -14.98 -3.94 4.18
CA ALA A 124 -15.82 -5.00 4.73
C ALA A 124 -16.16 -5.99 3.61
N THR A 125 -16.09 -7.29 3.92
CA THR A 125 -16.35 -8.37 2.97
C THR A 125 -17.33 -9.39 3.55
N GLY A 126 -17.76 -10.36 2.75
CA GLY A 126 -18.69 -11.39 3.20
C GLY A 126 -18.14 -12.26 4.33
N GLY A 127 -16.82 -12.53 4.33
CA GLY A 127 -16.19 -13.42 5.30
C GLY A 127 -15.20 -12.75 6.26
N GLY A 128 -15.01 -11.43 6.19
CA GLY A 128 -13.98 -10.76 6.97
C GLY A 128 -13.73 -9.30 6.58
N LYS A 129 -12.48 -8.88 6.67
CA LYS A 129 -12.04 -7.54 6.26
C LYS A 129 -10.66 -7.54 5.63
N VAL A 130 -10.43 -6.54 4.77
CA VAL A 130 -9.12 -6.23 4.18
C VAL A 130 -8.76 -4.80 4.52
N LYS A 131 -7.54 -4.56 4.99
CA LYS A 131 -7.05 -3.23 5.34
C LYS A 131 -5.78 -2.89 4.57
N TYR A 132 -5.81 -1.78 3.87
CA TYR A 132 -4.66 -1.15 3.22
C TYR A 132 -4.14 -0.03 4.09
N GLN A 133 -2.83 0.06 4.24
CA GLN A 133 -2.18 1.18 4.91
C GLN A 133 -1.01 1.66 4.07
N ALA A 134 -0.98 2.96 3.77
CA ALA A 134 0.10 3.60 3.06
C ALA A 134 0.62 4.87 3.75
N LYS A 135 1.92 5.18 3.60
CA LYS A 135 2.50 6.50 3.94
C LYS A 135 3.09 7.15 2.68
N ASP A 136 2.80 8.43 2.48
CA ASP A 136 3.36 9.23 1.40
C ASP A 136 4.75 9.74 1.82
N ASN A 137 5.77 8.91 1.56
CA ASN A 137 7.17 9.19 1.90
C ASN A 137 8.12 8.90 0.72
N PRO A 138 9.25 9.63 0.60
CA PRO A 138 10.23 9.51 -0.49
C PRO A 138 10.84 8.12 -0.62
N GLN A 139 11.04 7.46 0.52
CA GLN A 139 11.60 6.10 0.63
C GLN A 139 10.55 5.01 0.44
N GLY A 140 9.36 5.41 -0.02
CA GLY A 140 8.31 4.48 -0.38
C GLY A 140 7.45 3.97 0.74
N GLY A 141 7.43 4.67 1.88
CA GLY A 141 6.45 4.53 2.95
C GLY A 141 6.17 3.12 3.47
N LEU A 142 5.32 3.02 4.49
CA LEU A 142 4.65 1.75 4.76
C LEU A 142 3.71 1.51 3.57
N LEU A 143 3.77 0.38 2.88
CA LEU A 143 2.63 -0.15 2.10
C LEU A 143 2.33 -1.53 2.67
N GLN A 144 1.24 -1.62 3.41
CA GLN A 144 0.83 -2.84 4.08
C GLN A 144 -0.58 -3.21 3.66
N VAL A 145 -0.79 -4.52 3.52
CA VAL A 145 -2.10 -5.12 3.29
C VAL A 145 -2.31 -6.17 4.37
N GLU A 146 -3.36 -6.01 5.15
CA GLU A 146 -3.75 -6.92 6.22
C GLU A 146 -5.09 -7.57 5.86
N THR A 147 -5.22 -8.86 6.11
CA THR A 147 -6.44 -9.63 5.88
C THR A 147 -6.86 -10.31 7.16
N GLU A 148 -8.12 -10.17 7.53
CA GLU A 148 -8.69 -10.84 8.71
C GLU A 148 -9.83 -11.75 8.27
N TYR A 149 -9.51 -13.04 8.15
CA TYR A 149 -10.42 -14.11 7.78
C TYR A 149 -10.18 -15.32 8.69
N SER A 150 -11.21 -16.15 8.88
CA SER A 150 -11.10 -17.41 9.64
C SER A 150 -10.29 -18.49 8.92
N ALA A 151 -10.13 -18.37 7.60
CA ALA A 151 -9.35 -19.28 6.76
C ALA A 151 -8.08 -18.59 6.23
N ASN A 152 -7.09 -19.41 5.84
CA ASN A 152 -5.85 -18.91 5.25
C ASN A 152 -6.11 -18.12 3.96
N VAL A 153 -5.38 -17.03 3.80
CA VAL A 153 -5.37 -16.21 2.58
C VAL A 153 -3.96 -16.18 2.01
N THR A 154 -3.81 -16.59 0.76
CA THR A 154 -2.53 -16.47 0.04
C THR A 154 -2.43 -15.10 -0.59
N HIS A 155 -1.31 -14.42 -0.31
CA HIS A 155 -0.93 -13.16 -0.95
C HIS A 155 0.15 -13.43 -2.00
N THR A 156 -0.05 -12.94 -3.22
CA THR A 156 0.96 -12.99 -4.29
C THR A 156 1.38 -11.58 -4.64
N ILE A 157 2.68 -11.29 -4.54
CA ILE A 157 3.27 -10.02 -4.94
C ILE A 157 4.00 -10.24 -6.26
N THR A 158 3.57 -9.52 -7.29
CA THR A 158 4.23 -9.48 -8.59
C THR A 158 4.94 -8.15 -8.71
N LEU A 159 6.27 -8.20 -8.80
CA LEU A 159 7.08 -7.02 -9.04
C LEU A 159 6.85 -6.49 -10.46
N ALA A 160 7.04 -5.20 -10.67
CA ALA A 160 7.03 -4.64 -12.01
C ALA A 160 8.21 -5.17 -12.85
N GLN A 161 8.14 -4.98 -14.17
CA GLN A 161 9.23 -5.37 -15.06
C GLN A 161 10.54 -4.70 -14.61
N ASP A 162 11.63 -5.46 -14.66
CA ASP A 162 12.99 -5.02 -14.29
C ASP A 162 13.17 -4.62 -12.81
N MET A 163 12.18 -4.91 -11.96
CA MET A 163 12.29 -4.75 -10.50
C MET A 163 12.73 -6.05 -9.84
N PHE A 164 13.60 -5.94 -8.85
CA PHE A 164 14.06 -7.07 -8.05
C PHE A 164 14.30 -6.67 -6.59
N TYR A 165 14.31 -7.67 -5.72
CA TYR A 165 14.75 -7.51 -4.35
C TYR A 165 16.28 -7.52 -4.29
N PHE A 166 16.87 -6.61 -3.52
CA PHE A 166 18.30 -6.62 -3.25
C PHE A 166 18.59 -6.23 -1.80
N LEU A 167 19.74 -6.65 -1.30
CA LEU A 167 20.26 -6.19 -0.01
C LEU A 167 21.07 -4.93 -0.24
N ASP A 168 20.74 -3.86 0.47
CA ASP A 168 21.46 -2.60 0.38
C ASP A 168 22.64 -2.61 1.37
N PRO A 169 23.90 -2.68 0.89
CA PRO A 169 25.06 -2.72 1.77
C PRO A 169 25.23 -1.43 2.58
N ASN A 170 24.71 -0.30 2.10
CA ASN A 170 24.80 0.99 2.78
C ASN A 170 23.81 1.10 3.96
N LEU A 171 22.83 0.20 4.03
CA LEU A 171 21.79 0.16 5.05
C LEU A 171 21.82 -1.15 5.86
N ASN A 172 23.02 -1.66 6.18
CA ASN A 172 23.21 -2.89 6.95
C ASN A 172 22.48 -4.09 6.33
N ASN A 173 22.55 -4.22 5.00
CA ASN A 173 21.89 -5.27 4.22
C ASN A 173 20.37 -5.30 4.40
N ALA A 174 19.73 -4.14 4.59
CA ALA A 174 18.28 -4.06 4.55
C ALA A 174 17.76 -4.51 3.18
N VAL A 175 16.67 -5.27 3.17
CA VAL A 175 15.98 -5.68 1.93
C VAL A 175 15.32 -4.45 1.30
N ARG A 176 15.61 -4.22 0.02
CA ARG A 176 15.04 -3.13 -0.81
C ARG A 176 14.44 -3.70 -2.08
N ILE A 177 13.61 -2.90 -2.75
CA ILE A 177 13.07 -3.16 -4.09
C ILE A 177 13.50 -2.03 -5.01
N GLY A 178 13.97 -2.36 -6.21
CA GLY A 178 14.31 -1.38 -7.24
C GLY A 178 14.87 -2.04 -8.49
N ASN A 179 15.45 -1.21 -9.38
CA ASN A 179 16.09 -1.62 -10.64
C ASN A 179 17.62 -1.58 -10.59
N GLY A 180 18.22 -1.46 -9.41
CA GLY A 180 19.67 -1.37 -9.24
C GLY A 180 20.32 -0.05 -9.69
N VAL A 181 19.52 0.96 -10.08
CA VAL A 181 20.04 2.29 -10.40
C VAL A 181 20.10 3.12 -9.12
N LEU A 182 21.31 3.45 -8.68
CA LEU A 182 21.52 4.35 -7.54
C LEU A 182 20.95 5.73 -7.88
N THR A 183 20.25 6.33 -6.92
CA THR A 183 19.87 7.74 -7.03
C THR A 183 20.88 8.59 -6.28
N ASN A 184 21.00 9.88 -6.61
CA ASN A 184 22.02 10.79 -6.04
C ASN A 184 22.03 10.88 -4.49
N SER A 185 21.04 10.31 -3.79
CA SER A 185 21.10 10.10 -2.34
C SER A 185 22.13 9.06 -1.89
N ASP A 186 22.64 8.22 -2.80
CA ASP A 186 23.69 7.23 -2.53
C ASP A 186 25.11 7.79 -2.69
N THR A 187 25.25 9.02 -3.21
CA THR A 187 26.54 9.73 -3.31
C THR A 187 26.84 10.64 -2.10
N ALA A 188 26.01 10.63 -1.07
CA ALA A 188 26.21 11.41 0.15
C ALA A 188 26.45 10.51 1.37
N ARG A 189 27.51 9.70 1.32
CA ARG A 189 28.26 9.28 2.51
C ARG A 189 29.65 8.80 2.17
#